data_AF-N1QR22-F1
#
_entry.id   AF-N1QR22-F1
#
_cell.length_a   1.000
_cell.length_b   1.000
_cell.length_c   1.000
_cell.angle_alpha   90.00
_cell.angle_beta   90.00
_cell.angle_gamma   90.00
#
_symmetry.space_group_name_H-M   'P 1'
#
loop_
_entity.id
_entity.type
_entity.pdbx_description
1 polymer ?
#
loop_
_entity_poly.entity_id
_entity_poly.type
_entity_poly.pdbx_seq_one_letter_code
_entity_poly.pdbx_strand_id
1 'polypeptide(L)'
;MAAQRKISAAMVSDQRSFVLKVDGYSRIKELLRNGQFLTSTPFSVGGHNWAVKYYPNGSGKDYADFISLFLFLESAHGEDVKAKYAFSVLDKNGEAVPSMSRTSFPATCFSMKYPSWGYNAFIKKADVEGSVHLKNDCLTIRCDVNVKEIMSEETSVPPSDLHRHLGDLLKDEDAADVTFRVGGQSFYAHRCVLAARSSVFKAELLGAMKESCAASPIEICDMESDVFKSLLHFVYTDSVPVLEMASNKGETDVWFWPDIYWWQLTGYDGE
;
A
#
# COMPACT_ATOMS: atom_id res chain seq x y z
N MET A 1 -16.40 31.73 -5.44
CA MET A 1 -17.07 30.79 -4.52
C MET A 1 -16.70 29.38 -4.93
N ALA A 2 -15.80 28.73 -4.19
CA ALA A 2 -15.41 27.34 -4.47
C ALA A 2 -16.49 26.40 -3.93
N ALA A 3 -17.08 25.59 -4.81
CA ALA A 3 -18.04 24.57 -4.42
C ALA A 3 -17.30 23.45 -3.69
N GLN A 4 -17.53 23.34 -2.38
CA GLN A 4 -17.06 22.23 -1.56
C GLN A 4 -17.69 20.93 -2.06
N ARG A 5 -16.96 20.16 -2.87
CA ARG A 5 -17.36 18.81 -3.26
C ARG A 5 -17.21 17.91 -2.03
N LYS A 6 -18.33 17.56 -1.39
CA LYS A 6 -18.38 16.53 -0.36
C LYS A 6 -18.10 15.18 -1.02
N ILE A 7 -16.99 14.55 -0.64
CA ILE A 7 -16.71 13.15 -0.95
C ILE A 7 -17.37 12.33 0.15
N SER A 8 -18.46 11.63 -0.17
CA SER A 8 -19.06 10.62 0.70
C SER A 8 -18.40 9.28 0.38
N ALA A 9 -17.36 8.92 1.12
CA ALA A 9 -16.80 7.57 1.09
C ALA A 9 -17.75 6.65 1.89
N ALA A 10 -18.37 5.68 1.22
CA ALA A 10 -19.08 4.61 1.90
C ALA A 10 -18.05 3.63 2.45
N MET A 11 -17.79 3.67 3.75
CA MET A 11 -16.99 2.63 4.42
C MET A 11 -17.81 1.34 4.42
N VAL A 12 -17.38 0.32 3.70
CA VAL A 12 -17.89 -1.04 3.87
C VAL A 12 -17.28 -1.57 5.16
N SER A 13 -18.12 -1.83 6.17
CA SER A 13 -17.71 -2.44 7.42
C SER A 13 -18.34 -3.82 7.52
N ASP A 14 -17.52 -4.85 7.69
CA ASP A 14 -18.00 -6.20 7.97
C ASP A 14 -17.99 -6.45 9.48
N GLN A 15 -19.11 -6.93 10.02
CA GLN A 15 -19.31 -7.11 11.45
C GLN A 15 -19.85 -8.50 11.75
N ARG A 16 -19.24 -9.16 12.73
CA ARG A 16 -19.68 -10.48 13.21
C ARG A 16 -19.51 -10.60 14.72
N SER A 17 -20.42 -11.36 15.34
CA SER A 17 -20.33 -11.79 16.72
C SER A 17 -19.88 -13.25 16.78
N PHE A 18 -18.91 -13.54 17.64
CA PHE A 18 -18.45 -14.87 18.00
C PHE A 18 -18.78 -15.14 19.47
N VAL A 19 -19.24 -16.34 19.80
CA VAL A 19 -19.57 -16.71 21.20
C VAL A 19 -18.64 -17.81 21.66
N LEU A 20 -17.84 -17.49 22.67
CA LEU A 20 -16.98 -18.42 23.40
C LEU A 20 -17.75 -18.95 24.62
N LYS A 21 -18.06 -20.24 24.63
CA LYS A 21 -18.60 -20.94 25.80
C LYS A 21 -17.46 -21.63 26.55
N VAL A 22 -17.21 -21.19 27.78
CA VAL A 22 -16.24 -21.79 28.70
C VAL A 22 -16.99 -22.77 29.60
N ASP A 23 -16.96 -24.05 29.25
CA ASP A 23 -17.55 -25.13 30.03
C ASP A 23 -16.49 -25.79 30.92
N GLY A 24 -16.78 -25.93 32.21
CA GLY A 24 -15.79 -26.37 33.20
C GLY A 24 -14.87 -25.23 33.67
N TYR A 25 -15.42 -24.04 33.93
CA TYR A 25 -14.68 -22.84 34.36
C TYR A 25 -13.72 -23.13 35.52
N SER A 26 -14.20 -23.79 36.58
CA SER A 26 -13.43 -24.16 37.77
C SER A 26 -12.21 -25.01 37.42
N ARG A 27 -12.42 -26.08 36.64
CA ARG A 27 -11.36 -26.99 36.19
C ARG A 27 -10.32 -26.27 35.32
N ILE A 28 -10.77 -25.43 34.40
CA ILE A 28 -9.87 -24.65 33.53
C ILE A 28 -9.01 -23.69 34.37
N LYS A 29 -9.62 -23.04 35.37
CA LYS A 29 -8.92 -22.16 36.31
C LYS A 29 -7.92 -22.91 37.18
N GLU A 30 -8.18 -24.15 37.56
CA GLU A 30 -7.21 -24.97 38.31
C GLU A 30 -6.06 -25.47 37.43
N LEU A 31 -6.36 -25.85 36.19
CA LEU A 31 -5.39 -26.42 35.25
C LEU A 31 -4.38 -25.37 34.76
N LEU A 32 -4.85 -24.16 34.44
CA LEU A 32 -4.04 -23.13 33.81
C LEU A 32 -3.43 -22.16 34.82
N ARG A 33 -2.11 -22.02 34.78
CA ARG A 33 -1.39 -21.05 35.60
C ARG A 33 -1.57 -19.62 35.06
N ASN A 34 -1.24 -18.62 35.88
CA ASN A 34 -1.15 -17.22 35.42
C ASN A 34 -0.25 -17.13 34.16
N GLY A 35 -0.71 -16.39 33.15
CA GLY A 35 -0.05 -16.28 31.85
C GLY A 35 -0.38 -17.40 30.86
N GLN A 36 -1.03 -18.49 31.27
CA GLN A 36 -1.53 -19.53 30.35
C GLN A 36 -2.96 -19.22 29.89
N PHE A 37 -3.29 -19.69 28.69
CA PHE A 37 -4.55 -19.37 28.03
C PHE A 37 -5.10 -20.54 27.20
N LEU A 38 -6.40 -20.47 26.93
CA LEU A 38 -7.07 -21.22 25.87
C LEU A 38 -7.23 -20.33 24.65
N THR A 39 -7.21 -20.93 23.46
CA THR A 39 -7.52 -20.25 22.21
C THR A 39 -8.82 -20.83 21.66
N SER A 40 -9.74 -19.97 21.21
CA SER A 40 -10.97 -20.40 20.55
C SER A 40 -10.68 -21.06 19.21
N THR A 41 -11.68 -21.74 18.64
CA THR A 41 -11.65 -22.04 17.20
C THR A 41 -11.58 -20.75 16.40
N PRO A 42 -10.87 -20.73 15.26
CA PRO A 42 -10.83 -19.57 14.37
C PRO A 42 -12.22 -19.22 13.83
N PHE A 43 -12.46 -17.93 13.57
CA PHE A 43 -13.66 -17.43 12.92
C PHE A 43 -13.32 -16.27 11.98
N SER A 44 -14.02 -16.19 10.85
CA SER A 44 -13.71 -15.21 9.81
C SER A 44 -14.61 -13.97 9.87
N VAL A 45 -14.00 -12.79 9.75
CA VAL A 45 -14.65 -11.46 9.66
C VAL A 45 -13.82 -10.56 8.75
N GLY A 46 -14.45 -9.91 7.77
CA GLY A 46 -13.76 -9.01 6.84
C GLY A 46 -12.64 -9.68 6.04
N GLY A 47 -12.81 -10.95 5.66
CA GLY A 47 -11.78 -11.72 4.94
C GLY A 47 -10.60 -12.21 5.79
N HIS A 48 -10.58 -11.92 7.09
CA HIS A 48 -9.49 -12.30 8.00
C HIS A 48 -9.93 -13.35 9.02
N ASN A 49 -9.01 -14.23 9.41
CA ASN A 49 -9.22 -15.23 10.46
C ASN A 49 -8.80 -14.71 11.82
N TRP A 50 -9.73 -14.77 12.77
CA TRP A 50 -9.59 -14.28 14.12
C TRP A 50 -9.78 -15.42 15.12
N ALA A 51 -9.18 -15.29 16.30
CA ALA A 51 -9.43 -16.15 17.44
C ALA A 51 -9.44 -15.35 18.74
N VAL A 52 -10.09 -15.88 19.78
CA VAL A 52 -10.09 -15.30 21.12
C VAL A 52 -9.12 -16.08 22.01
N LYS A 53 -8.19 -15.37 22.66
CA LYS A 53 -7.35 -15.92 23.73
C LYS A 53 -7.96 -15.59 25.09
N TYR A 54 -8.22 -16.63 25.87
CA TYR A 54 -8.86 -16.57 27.19
C TYR A 54 -7.86 -16.99 28.27
N TYR A 55 -7.52 -16.05 29.15
CA TYR A 55 -6.62 -16.26 30.29
C TYR A 55 -7.46 -16.30 31.58
N PRO A 56 -7.79 -17.49 32.13
CA PRO A 56 -8.65 -17.59 33.31
C PRO A 56 -8.02 -16.98 34.57
N ASN A 57 -6.68 -16.95 34.64
CA ASN A 57 -5.92 -16.48 35.80
C ASN A 57 -5.01 -15.28 35.47
N GLY A 58 -5.39 -14.46 34.50
CA GLY A 58 -4.65 -13.27 34.10
C GLY A 58 -3.53 -13.54 33.09
N SER A 59 -3.24 -12.54 32.25
CA SER A 59 -2.15 -12.56 31.26
C SER A 59 -0.75 -12.36 31.84
N GLY A 60 -0.66 -11.86 33.07
CA GLY A 60 0.60 -11.63 33.77
C GLY A 60 0.39 -11.44 35.27
N LYS A 61 1.49 -11.34 36.03
CA LYS A 61 1.48 -11.35 37.49
C LYS A 61 0.59 -10.25 38.09
N ASP A 62 0.65 -9.04 37.53
CA ASP A 62 -0.13 -7.89 37.97
C ASP A 62 -1.64 -8.03 37.71
N TYR A 63 -2.03 -9.05 36.94
CA TYR A 63 -3.40 -9.30 36.52
C TYR A 63 -3.94 -10.63 37.05
N ALA A 64 -3.29 -11.23 38.05
CA ALA A 64 -3.63 -12.56 38.57
C ALA A 64 -5.08 -12.68 39.10
N ASP A 65 -5.69 -11.58 39.55
CA ASP A 65 -7.07 -11.54 40.04
C ASP A 65 -8.12 -11.31 38.95
N PHE A 66 -7.67 -11.14 37.70
CA PHE A 66 -8.53 -10.86 36.56
C PHE A 66 -8.58 -12.04 35.59
N ILE A 67 -9.69 -12.12 34.87
CA ILE A 67 -9.73 -12.81 33.58
C ILE A 67 -9.19 -11.82 32.54
N SER A 68 -8.34 -12.29 31.63
CA SER A 68 -7.86 -11.50 30.49
C SER A 68 -8.37 -12.07 29.18
N LEU A 69 -8.69 -11.19 28.23
CA LEU A 69 -9.22 -11.56 26.92
C LEU A 69 -8.49 -10.78 25.83
N PHE A 70 -8.10 -11.49 24.77
CA PHE A 70 -7.46 -10.89 23.60
C PHE A 70 -8.09 -11.40 22.32
N LEU A 71 -8.32 -10.49 21.38
CA LEU A 71 -8.57 -10.83 19.99
C LEU A 71 -7.21 -11.03 19.32
N PHE A 72 -7.09 -12.11 18.57
CA PHE A 72 -5.87 -12.52 17.87
C PHE A 72 -6.16 -12.68 16.38
N LEU A 73 -5.35 -12.03 15.54
CA LEU A 73 -5.35 -12.19 14.10
C LEU A 73 -4.41 -13.34 13.72
N GLU A 74 -4.95 -14.43 13.18
CA GLU A 74 -4.21 -15.67 12.92
C GLU A 74 -3.40 -15.61 11.61
N SER A 75 -3.96 -14.98 10.57
CA SER A 75 -3.29 -14.80 9.28
C SER A 75 -3.33 -13.33 8.84
N ALA A 76 -2.24 -12.61 9.11
CA ALA A 76 -2.00 -11.33 8.45
C ALA A 76 -1.38 -11.62 7.08
N HIS A 77 -2.11 -11.39 5.99
CA HIS A 77 -1.64 -11.57 4.60
C HIS A 77 -0.64 -10.47 4.18
N GLY A 78 0.20 -9.99 5.10
CA GLY A 78 1.15 -8.90 4.88
C GLY A 78 0.57 -7.50 5.09
N GLU A 79 -0.76 -7.36 5.19
CA GLU A 79 -1.44 -6.07 5.40
C GLU A 79 -1.91 -5.86 6.84
N ASP A 80 -1.85 -4.60 7.27
CA ASP A 80 -2.35 -4.16 8.57
C ASP A 80 -3.88 -4.09 8.57
N VAL A 81 -4.51 -4.76 9.54
CA VAL A 81 -5.97 -4.85 9.64
C VAL A 81 -6.47 -3.92 10.73
N LYS A 82 -7.30 -2.93 10.38
CA LYS A 82 -7.96 -2.06 11.36
C LYS A 82 -9.30 -2.65 11.78
N ALA A 83 -9.44 -3.02 13.04
CA ALA A 83 -10.68 -3.56 13.58
C ALA A 83 -11.07 -2.90 14.91
N LYS A 84 -12.37 -2.70 15.11
CA LYS A 84 -12.94 -2.50 16.45
C LYS A 84 -13.41 -3.84 16.97
N TYR A 85 -13.25 -4.08 18.26
CA TYR A 85 -13.76 -5.28 18.90
C TYR A 85 -14.40 -4.96 20.26
N ALA A 86 -15.30 -5.82 20.71
CA ALA A 86 -15.84 -5.79 22.07
C ALA A 86 -15.87 -7.18 22.66
N PHE A 87 -15.71 -7.27 23.97
CA PHE A 87 -15.91 -8.47 24.75
C PHE A 87 -17.02 -8.23 25.78
N SER A 88 -17.95 -9.17 25.90
CA SER A 88 -19.08 -9.08 26.81
C SER A 88 -19.38 -10.43 27.45
N VAL A 89 -19.54 -10.47 28.76
CA VAL A 89 -20.20 -11.63 29.41
C VAL A 89 -21.68 -11.61 29.02
N LEU A 90 -22.22 -12.78 28.69
CA LEU A 90 -23.62 -12.93 28.33
C LEU A 90 -24.47 -13.38 29.52
N ASP A 91 -25.70 -12.90 29.59
CA ASP A 91 -26.70 -13.36 30.55
C ASP A 91 -27.38 -14.66 30.08
N LYS A 92 -28.34 -15.14 30.88
CA LYS A 92 -29.09 -16.37 30.59
C LYS A 92 -29.94 -16.30 29.31
N ASN A 93 -30.22 -15.10 28.81
CA ASN A 93 -30.99 -14.87 27.59
C ASN A 93 -30.07 -14.70 26.36
N GLY A 94 -28.74 -14.70 26.56
CA GLY A 94 -27.76 -14.45 25.50
C GLY A 94 -27.46 -12.96 25.28
N GLU A 95 -27.94 -12.08 26.15
CA GLU A 95 -27.74 -10.64 26.05
C GLU A 95 -26.46 -10.18 26.76
N ALA A 96 -25.81 -9.17 26.22
CA ALA A 96 -24.58 -8.64 26.80
C ALA A 96 -24.84 -7.92 28.12
N VAL A 97 -24.10 -8.28 29.17
CA VAL A 97 -24.15 -7.63 30.48
C VAL A 97 -23.29 -6.36 30.43
N PRO A 98 -23.88 -5.14 30.49
CA PRO A 98 -23.12 -3.91 30.24
C PRO A 98 -21.98 -3.66 31.25
N SER A 99 -22.19 -4.00 32.52
CA SER A 99 -21.16 -3.88 33.57
C SER A 99 -19.99 -4.86 33.40
N MET A 100 -20.18 -5.91 32.59
CA MET A 100 -19.19 -6.95 32.27
C MET A 100 -18.83 -6.92 30.79
N SER A 101 -18.84 -5.72 30.19
CA SER A 101 -18.54 -5.49 28.78
C SER A 101 -17.44 -4.45 28.62
N ARG A 102 -16.59 -4.63 27.61
CA ARG A 102 -15.56 -3.66 27.20
C ARG A 102 -15.44 -3.61 25.70
N THR A 103 -15.36 -2.40 25.17
CA THR A 103 -15.23 -2.13 23.73
C THR A 103 -13.92 -1.40 23.45
N SER A 104 -13.22 -1.80 22.40
CA SER A 104 -11.97 -1.18 21.97
C SER A 104 -12.25 0.24 21.48
N PHE A 105 -11.49 1.21 21.97
CA PHE A 105 -11.55 2.57 21.47
C PHE A 105 -10.18 3.24 21.49
N PRO A 106 -9.70 3.82 20.36
CA PRO A 106 -10.28 3.79 19.01
C PRO A 106 -10.12 2.40 18.33
N ALA A 107 -10.38 2.32 17.01
CA ALA A 107 -10.11 1.09 16.24
C ALA A 107 -8.62 0.71 16.36
N THR A 108 -8.36 -0.59 16.50
CA THR A 108 -7.02 -1.12 16.76
C THR A 108 -6.41 -1.66 15.47
N CYS A 109 -5.10 -1.44 15.29
CA CYS A 109 -4.35 -1.93 14.14
C CYS A 109 -3.67 -3.25 14.50
N PHE A 110 -4.10 -4.32 13.83
CA PHE A 110 -3.53 -5.65 13.95
C PHE A 110 -2.52 -5.85 12.81
N SER A 111 -1.32 -6.29 13.14
CA SER A 111 -0.26 -6.52 12.16
C SER A 111 0.51 -7.80 12.49
N MET A 112 1.38 -8.25 11.59
CA MET A 112 2.27 -9.38 11.87
C MET A 112 3.10 -9.18 13.14
N LYS A 113 3.52 -7.93 13.41
CA LYS A 113 4.31 -7.59 14.60
C LYS A 113 3.44 -7.53 15.86
N TYR A 114 2.19 -7.10 15.72
CA TYR A 114 1.24 -6.95 16.82
C TYR A 114 -0.10 -7.62 16.47
N PRO A 115 -0.15 -8.96 16.45
CA PRO A 115 -1.33 -9.70 15.99
C PRO A 115 -2.39 -9.85 17.09
N SER A 116 -2.12 -9.42 18.32
CA SER A 116 -2.98 -9.69 19.47
C SER A 116 -3.24 -8.41 20.27
N TRP A 117 -4.51 -8.08 20.47
CA TRP A 117 -4.94 -6.91 21.26
C TRP A 117 -6.13 -7.26 22.14
N GLY A 118 -6.20 -6.66 23.33
CA GLY A 118 -7.21 -7.03 24.31
C GLY A 118 -7.09 -6.32 25.64
N TYR A 119 -7.63 -6.94 26.67
CA TYR A 119 -7.67 -6.42 28.03
C TYR A 119 -6.97 -7.36 28.99
N ASN A 120 -5.86 -6.89 29.55
CA ASN A 120 -5.17 -7.57 30.65
C ASN A 120 -6.09 -7.70 31.89
N ALA A 121 -6.86 -6.66 32.21
CA ALA A 121 -7.83 -6.64 33.29
C ALA A 121 -9.25 -6.50 32.73
N PHE A 122 -9.76 -7.54 32.05
CA PHE A 122 -11.10 -7.50 31.46
C PHE A 122 -12.17 -7.42 32.57
N ILE A 123 -12.18 -8.42 33.45
CA ILE A 123 -13.10 -8.52 34.60
C ILE A 123 -12.41 -9.21 35.78
N LYS A 124 -12.74 -8.83 37.02
CA LYS A 124 -12.23 -9.54 38.20
C LYS A 124 -12.88 -10.91 38.30
N LYS A 125 -12.11 -11.91 38.73
CA LYS A 125 -12.62 -13.27 38.94
C LYS A 125 -13.75 -13.30 39.97
N ALA A 126 -13.58 -12.58 41.08
CA ALA A 126 -14.58 -12.50 42.14
C ALA A 126 -15.93 -11.95 41.63
N ASP A 127 -15.92 -11.00 40.70
CA ASP A 127 -17.13 -10.42 40.13
C ASP A 127 -17.88 -11.45 39.27
N VAL A 128 -17.15 -12.30 38.55
CA VAL A 128 -17.75 -13.41 37.76
C VAL A 128 -18.25 -14.52 38.67
N GLU A 129 -17.42 -14.95 39.63
CA GLU A 129 -17.70 -16.06 40.56
C GLU A 129 -18.85 -15.74 41.52
N GLY A 130 -19.01 -14.48 41.90
CA GLY A 130 -20.15 -14.00 42.69
C GLY A 130 -21.40 -13.69 41.88
N SER A 131 -21.34 -13.76 40.55
CA SER A 131 -22.47 -13.40 39.68
C SER A 131 -23.35 -14.59 39.31
N VAL A 132 -24.59 -14.29 38.92
CA VAL A 132 -25.53 -15.26 38.34
C VAL A 132 -25.13 -15.70 36.92
N HIS A 133 -24.11 -15.09 36.32
CA HIS A 133 -23.69 -15.32 34.94
C HIS A 133 -22.71 -16.49 34.80
N LEU A 134 -22.04 -16.87 35.89
CA LEU A 134 -21.35 -18.16 35.99
C LEU A 134 -22.36 -19.20 36.53
N LYS A 135 -22.97 -19.97 35.63
CA LYS A 135 -24.00 -20.95 35.99
C LYS A 135 -23.60 -22.34 35.53
N ASN A 136 -23.77 -23.34 36.41
CA ASN A 136 -23.42 -24.73 36.13
C ASN A 136 -21.96 -24.87 35.65
N ASP A 137 -21.04 -24.13 36.29
CA ASP A 137 -19.62 -24.05 35.92
C ASP A 137 -19.36 -23.61 34.47
N CYS A 138 -20.32 -22.89 33.87
CA CYS A 138 -20.24 -22.40 32.51
C CYS A 138 -20.31 -20.88 32.46
N LEU A 139 -19.35 -20.27 31.76
CA LEU A 139 -19.30 -18.84 31.47
C LEU A 139 -19.40 -18.63 29.97
N THR A 140 -20.25 -17.70 29.53
CA THR A 140 -20.40 -17.39 28.10
C THR A 140 -19.92 -15.98 27.82
N ILE A 141 -19.04 -15.83 26.83
CA ILE A 141 -18.42 -14.57 26.45
C ILE A 141 -18.68 -14.34 24.97
N ARG A 142 -19.26 -13.19 24.61
CA ARG A 142 -19.38 -12.73 23.24
C ARG A 142 -18.19 -11.85 22.87
N CYS A 143 -17.67 -12.06 21.67
CA CYS A 143 -16.70 -11.22 21.00
C CYS A 143 -17.36 -10.61 19.77
N ASP A 144 -17.55 -9.30 19.76
CA ASP A 144 -18.03 -8.58 18.57
C ASP A 144 -16.82 -8.02 17.84
N VAL A 145 -16.68 -8.27 16.53
CA VAL A 145 -15.58 -7.76 15.71
C VAL A 145 -16.17 -6.99 14.53
N ASN A 146 -15.67 -5.80 14.29
CA ASN A 146 -16.00 -4.94 13.15
C ASN A 146 -14.70 -4.56 12.44
N VAL A 147 -14.46 -5.16 11.28
CA VAL A 147 -13.30 -4.87 10.44
C VAL A 147 -13.65 -3.67 9.57
N LYS A 148 -12.81 -2.65 9.62
CA LYS A 148 -12.88 -1.55 8.67
C LYS A 148 -12.02 -1.93 7.48
N GLU A 149 -12.64 -2.16 6.32
CA GLU A 149 -11.87 -2.22 5.08
C GLU A 149 -11.10 -0.91 4.95
N ILE A 150 -9.77 -1.02 4.97
CA ILE A 150 -8.95 0.00 4.37
C ILE A 150 -9.14 -0.23 2.87
N MET A 151 -10.24 0.27 2.30
CA MET A 151 -10.08 0.85 0.97
C MET A 151 -8.98 1.88 1.22
N SER A 152 -7.78 1.60 0.70
CA SER A 152 -6.74 2.61 0.61
C SER A 152 -7.47 3.87 0.21
N GLU A 153 -7.49 4.88 1.07
CA GLU A 153 -7.68 6.22 0.57
C GLU A 153 -6.49 6.38 -0.37
N GLU A 154 -6.68 6.01 -1.64
CA GLU A 154 -6.08 6.76 -2.70
C GLU A 154 -6.57 8.18 -2.44
N THR A 155 -5.84 8.90 -1.61
CA THR A 155 -5.69 10.33 -1.79
C THR A 155 -5.42 10.45 -3.27
N SER A 156 -6.43 10.89 -4.04
CA SER A 156 -6.33 11.01 -5.48
C SER A 156 -5.30 12.10 -5.72
N VAL A 157 -4.04 11.73 -5.71
CA VAL A 157 -2.96 12.62 -6.08
C VAL A 157 -3.30 12.99 -7.51
N PRO A 158 -3.53 14.29 -7.81
CA PRO A 158 -3.81 14.67 -9.18
C PRO A 158 -2.66 14.14 -10.05
N PRO A 159 -2.96 13.63 -11.25
CA PRO A 159 -1.93 13.13 -12.14
C PRO A 159 -0.84 14.19 -12.31
N SER A 160 0.42 13.77 -12.32
CA SER A 160 1.55 14.68 -12.43
C SER A 160 1.48 15.50 -13.72
N ASP A 161 1.65 16.81 -13.61
CA ASP A 161 1.77 17.74 -14.75
C ASP A 161 3.23 18.12 -15.06
N LEU A 162 4.20 17.38 -14.52
CA LEU A 162 5.64 17.62 -14.76
C LEU A 162 6.00 17.55 -16.25
N HIS A 163 5.37 16.64 -17.00
CA HIS A 163 5.55 16.51 -18.44
C HIS A 163 5.22 17.82 -19.18
N ARG A 164 4.22 18.59 -18.71
CA ARG A 164 3.88 19.89 -19.30
C ARG A 164 4.98 20.92 -19.00
N HIS A 165 5.44 21.00 -17.75
CA HIS A 165 6.49 21.95 -17.37
C HIS A 165 7.82 21.67 -18.09
N LEU A 166 8.17 20.40 -18.31
CA LEU A 166 9.33 20.04 -19.13
C LEU A 166 9.09 20.33 -20.61
N GLY A 167 7.89 20.06 -21.13
CA GLY A 167 7.53 20.43 -22.50
C GLY A 167 7.62 21.93 -22.76
N ASP A 168 7.15 22.76 -21.82
CA ASP A 168 7.26 24.22 -21.88
C ASP A 168 8.74 24.64 -21.85
N LEU A 169 9.57 24.03 -21.01
CA LEU A 169 11.02 24.27 -20.98
C LEU A 169 11.70 24.00 -22.34
N LEU A 170 11.30 22.93 -23.05
CA LEU A 170 11.81 22.66 -24.40
C LEU A 170 11.32 23.70 -25.41
N LYS A 171 10.06 24.10 -25.32
CA LYS A 171 9.42 25.02 -26.27
C LYS A 171 9.92 26.46 -26.13
N ASP A 172 10.13 26.91 -24.90
CA ASP A 172 10.56 28.27 -24.59
C ASP A 172 12.08 28.42 -24.72
N GLU A 173 12.81 27.31 -24.82
CA GLU A 173 14.28 27.23 -25.00
C GLU A 173 15.08 27.87 -23.84
N ASP A 174 14.42 28.05 -22.69
CA ASP A 174 14.96 28.68 -21.48
C ASP A 174 16.16 27.90 -20.90
N ALA A 175 17.34 28.52 -20.89
CA ALA A 175 18.58 27.93 -20.39
C ALA A 175 19.08 26.69 -21.17
N ALA A 176 18.71 26.58 -22.45
CA ALA A 176 19.28 25.58 -23.34
C ALA A 176 20.82 25.71 -23.42
N ASP A 177 21.52 24.59 -23.24
CA ASP A 177 22.98 24.49 -23.16
C ASP A 177 23.58 23.56 -24.23
N VAL A 178 22.74 23.12 -25.17
CA VAL A 178 23.14 22.36 -26.36
C VAL A 178 22.27 22.73 -27.56
N THR A 179 22.90 22.79 -28.74
CA THR A 179 22.23 22.99 -30.02
C THR A 179 22.52 21.81 -30.94
N PHE A 180 21.48 21.24 -31.54
CA PHE A 180 21.60 20.23 -32.59
C PHE A 180 21.25 20.84 -33.94
N ARG A 181 21.94 20.43 -35.01
CA ARG A 181 21.58 20.76 -36.38
C ARG A 181 21.18 19.48 -37.10
N VAL A 182 19.93 19.44 -37.58
CA VAL A 182 19.31 18.24 -38.18
C VAL A 182 18.52 18.67 -39.41
N GLY A 183 18.85 18.11 -40.57
CA GLY A 183 18.17 18.46 -41.84
C GLY A 183 18.19 19.96 -42.17
N GLY A 184 19.22 20.69 -41.74
CA GLY A 184 19.33 22.15 -41.90
C GLY A 184 18.54 23.00 -40.90
N GLN A 185 17.84 22.37 -39.95
CA GLN A 185 17.15 23.05 -38.85
C GLN A 185 17.98 22.98 -37.56
N SER A 186 17.90 24.03 -36.74
CA SER A 186 18.55 24.07 -35.42
C SER A 186 17.53 23.75 -34.32
N PHE A 187 17.94 22.94 -33.35
CA PHE A 187 17.13 22.55 -32.18
C PHE A 187 17.89 22.84 -30.90
N TYR A 188 17.28 23.58 -29.98
CA TYR A 188 17.83 23.91 -28.67
C TYR A 188 17.31 22.94 -27.62
N ALA A 189 18.20 22.47 -26.74
CA ALA A 189 17.85 21.49 -25.72
C ALA A 189 18.76 21.59 -24.49
N HIS A 190 18.54 20.69 -23.53
CA HIS A 190 19.18 20.70 -22.22
C HIS A 190 19.93 19.38 -21.98
N ARG A 191 21.25 19.45 -21.85
CA ARG A 191 22.13 18.29 -21.68
C ARG A 191 21.70 17.42 -20.52
N CYS A 192 21.32 18.04 -19.40
CA CYS A 192 20.91 17.32 -18.18
C CYS A 192 19.63 16.49 -18.40
N VAL A 193 18.63 17.04 -19.10
CA VAL A 193 17.38 16.32 -19.40
C VAL A 193 17.66 15.19 -20.38
N LEU A 194 18.35 15.46 -21.48
CA LEU A 194 18.71 14.45 -22.48
C LEU A 194 19.52 13.30 -21.88
N ALA A 195 20.53 13.62 -21.06
CA ALA A 195 21.38 12.62 -20.39
C ALA A 195 20.64 11.82 -19.32
N ALA A 196 19.66 12.42 -18.62
CA ALA A 196 18.81 11.69 -17.68
C ALA A 196 17.90 10.69 -18.40
N ARG A 197 17.49 11.00 -19.64
CA ARG A 197 16.44 10.29 -20.38
C ARG A 197 16.98 9.35 -21.46
N SER A 198 18.27 9.39 -21.75
CA SER A 198 18.93 8.51 -22.74
C SER A 198 20.40 8.28 -22.37
N SER A 199 20.79 7.01 -22.24
CA SER A 199 22.18 6.62 -22.01
C SER A 199 23.11 7.02 -23.16
N VAL A 200 22.58 7.05 -24.40
CA VAL A 200 23.32 7.50 -25.59
C VAL A 200 23.64 8.98 -25.48
N PHE A 201 22.63 9.82 -25.19
CA PHE A 201 22.87 11.25 -24.96
C PHE A 201 23.74 11.49 -23.72
N LYS A 202 23.62 10.66 -22.68
CA LYS A 202 24.50 10.75 -21.51
C LYS A 202 25.95 10.51 -21.86
N ALA A 203 26.25 9.47 -22.64
CA ALA A 203 27.60 9.17 -23.08
C ALA A 203 28.16 10.28 -23.99
N GLU A 204 27.37 10.75 -24.96
CA GLU A 204 27.79 11.76 -25.94
C GLU A 204 27.95 13.15 -25.31
N LEU A 205 27.05 13.55 -24.41
CA LEU A 205 27.01 14.90 -23.84
C LEU A 205 27.75 15.01 -22.50
N LEU A 206 27.91 13.95 -21.72
CA LEU A 206 28.58 14.01 -20.41
C LEU A 206 29.81 13.08 -20.32
N GLY A 207 30.18 12.39 -21.40
CA GLY A 207 31.36 11.54 -21.46
C GLY A 207 32.68 12.31 -21.48
N ALA A 208 33.78 11.61 -21.14
CA ALA A 208 35.12 12.17 -20.96
C ALA A 208 35.84 12.64 -22.25
N MET A 209 35.15 12.68 -23.39
CA MET A 209 35.78 12.93 -24.69
C MET A 209 34.95 13.89 -25.57
N LYS A 210 34.66 15.09 -25.06
CA LYS A 210 34.53 16.31 -25.89
C LYS A 210 34.54 17.55 -25.00
N GLU A 211 35.75 18.01 -24.67
CA GLU A 211 35.97 19.44 -24.50
C GLU A 211 35.78 20.10 -25.87
N SER A 212 34.54 20.44 -26.22
CA SER A 212 34.30 21.47 -27.22
C SER A 212 33.41 22.50 -26.55
N CYS A 213 33.93 23.74 -26.45
CA CYS A 213 33.20 24.91 -25.99
C CYS A 213 31.73 24.85 -26.42
N ALA A 214 30.83 25.31 -25.55
CA ALA A 214 29.37 25.33 -25.70
C ALA A 214 28.83 26.15 -26.91
N ALA A 215 29.61 26.31 -27.99
CA ALA A 215 29.37 27.20 -29.10
C ALA A 215 29.18 26.49 -30.45
N SER A 216 29.62 25.24 -30.62
CA SER A 216 29.44 24.51 -31.90
C SER A 216 28.21 23.59 -31.87
N PRO A 217 27.25 23.72 -32.80
CA PRO A 217 26.13 22.78 -32.92
C PRO A 217 26.58 21.33 -33.16
N ILE A 218 25.83 20.37 -32.61
CA ILE A 218 25.99 18.94 -32.86
C ILE A 218 25.21 18.58 -34.13
N GLU A 219 25.90 18.15 -35.18
CA GLU A 219 25.29 17.75 -36.45
C GLU A 219 24.73 16.31 -36.37
N ILE A 220 23.48 16.13 -36.77
CA ILE A 220 22.83 14.81 -36.95
C ILE A 220 22.38 14.71 -38.41
N CYS A 221 23.01 13.79 -39.15
CA CYS A 221 22.83 13.65 -40.60
C CYS A 221 21.91 12.49 -41.00
N ASP A 222 21.65 11.56 -40.08
CA ASP A 222 20.95 10.29 -40.28
C ASP A 222 19.47 10.34 -39.84
N MET A 223 18.92 11.54 -39.64
CA MET A 223 17.56 11.72 -39.16
C MET A 223 16.90 12.95 -39.79
N GLU A 224 15.62 12.83 -40.13
CA GLU A 224 14.80 13.94 -40.59
C GLU A 224 14.46 14.90 -39.43
N SER A 225 14.33 16.19 -39.72
CA SER A 225 14.06 17.22 -38.71
C SER A 225 12.76 16.98 -37.94
N ASP A 226 11.71 16.50 -38.62
CA ASP A 226 10.40 16.25 -38.00
C ASP A 226 10.43 15.04 -37.06
N VAL A 227 11.23 14.03 -37.40
CA VAL A 227 11.48 12.86 -36.54
C VAL A 227 12.26 13.28 -35.30
N PHE A 228 13.32 14.10 -35.46
CA PHE A 228 14.10 14.59 -34.33
C PHE A 228 13.29 15.49 -33.40
N LYS A 229 12.42 16.34 -33.96
CA LYS A 229 11.47 17.15 -33.19
C LYS A 229 10.55 16.28 -32.33
N SER A 230 10.04 15.19 -32.91
CA SER A 230 9.18 14.23 -32.20
C SER A 230 9.93 13.48 -31.11
N LEU A 231 11.19 13.11 -31.37
CA LEU A 231 12.09 12.51 -30.37
C LEU A 231 12.31 13.45 -29.19
N LEU A 232 12.64 14.73 -29.44
CA LEU A 232 12.80 15.71 -28.38
C LEU A 232 11.50 15.90 -27.59
N HIS A 233 10.36 16.02 -28.25
CA HIS A 233 9.07 16.11 -27.56
C HIS A 233 8.82 14.89 -26.64
N PHE A 234 9.08 13.68 -27.13
CA PHE A 234 8.97 12.46 -26.33
C PHE A 234 9.91 12.48 -25.12
N VAL A 235 11.17 12.87 -25.31
CA VAL A 235 12.15 12.95 -24.22
C VAL A 235 11.70 13.92 -23.11
N TYR A 236 11.01 15.01 -23.45
CA TYR A 236 10.56 15.98 -22.45
C TYR A 236 9.18 15.70 -21.86
N THR A 237 8.31 14.99 -22.57
CA THR A 237 6.88 14.87 -22.20
C THR A 237 6.37 13.43 -22.05
N ASP A 238 7.21 12.43 -22.34
CA ASP A 238 6.83 11.01 -22.46
C ASP A 238 5.66 10.77 -23.44
N SER A 239 5.42 11.69 -24.37
CA SER A 239 4.33 11.65 -25.35
C SER A 239 4.84 11.91 -26.76
N VAL A 240 4.33 11.15 -27.74
CA VAL A 240 4.64 11.35 -29.16
C VAL A 240 3.52 12.20 -29.78
N PRO A 241 3.81 13.38 -30.35
CA PRO A 241 2.80 14.17 -31.02
C PRO A 241 2.32 13.44 -32.27
N VAL A 242 1.02 13.48 -32.56
CA VAL A 242 0.49 12.93 -33.81
C VAL A 242 1.03 13.77 -34.95
N LEU A 243 1.98 13.23 -35.70
CA LEU A 243 2.49 13.84 -36.92
C LEU A 243 1.37 13.82 -37.96
N GLU A 244 0.81 14.98 -38.29
CA GLU A 244 0.01 15.11 -39.51
C GLU A 244 0.97 14.95 -40.69
N MET A 245 1.10 13.72 -41.18
CA MET A 245 1.77 13.45 -42.44
C MET A 245 1.00 14.19 -43.53
N ALA A 246 1.57 15.28 -44.05
CA ALA A 246 1.12 15.87 -45.29
C ALA A 246 1.18 14.78 -46.36
N SER A 247 0.00 14.29 -46.76
CA SER A 247 -0.17 13.21 -47.72
C SER A 247 0.42 13.62 -49.06
N ASN A 248 1.67 13.25 -49.32
CA ASN A 248 2.11 12.98 -50.68
C ASN A 248 1.60 11.58 -51.04
N LYS A 249 0.59 11.55 -51.91
CA LYS A 249 0.08 10.35 -52.55
C LYS A 249 1.25 9.63 -53.26
N GLY A 250 1.54 8.41 -52.83
CA GLY A 250 2.44 7.52 -53.55
C GLY A 250 2.88 6.34 -52.71
N GLU A 251 2.14 5.25 -52.84
CA GLU A 251 2.54 3.87 -52.53
C GLU A 251 2.84 3.48 -51.08
N THR A 252 2.00 2.54 -50.62
CA THR A 252 2.15 1.72 -49.43
C THR A 252 3.38 0.85 -49.54
N ASP A 253 4.24 0.85 -48.52
CA ASP A 253 4.81 -0.41 -48.08
C ASP A 253 5.01 -0.46 -46.57
N VAL A 254 4.56 -1.59 -46.03
CA VAL A 254 4.43 -1.91 -44.61
C VAL A 254 5.81 -2.33 -44.10
N TRP A 255 6.43 -1.52 -43.25
CA TRP A 255 7.55 -1.98 -42.42
C TRP A 255 7.16 -1.90 -40.95
N PHE A 256 6.63 -3.04 -40.48
CA PHE A 256 6.75 -3.48 -39.09
C PHE A 256 8.20 -3.27 -38.65
N TRP A 257 8.41 -2.62 -37.52
CA TRP A 257 9.73 -2.50 -36.88
C TRP A 257 10.19 -3.88 -36.38
N PRO A 258 11.41 -4.33 -36.74
CA PRO A 258 12.13 -5.30 -35.91
C PRO A 258 13.47 -4.73 -35.44
N ASP A 259 13.77 -5.03 -34.18
CA ASP A 259 15.12 -5.21 -33.64
C ASP A 259 15.94 -3.95 -33.28
N ILE A 260 15.56 -3.36 -32.15
CA ILE A 260 16.55 -2.86 -31.18
C ILE A 260 16.96 -4.07 -30.34
N TYR A 261 18.28 -4.32 -30.22
CA TYR A 261 19.01 -5.23 -29.31
C TYR A 261 19.82 -6.34 -30.01
N TRP A 262 21.04 -6.04 -30.45
CA TRP A 262 22.27 -6.87 -30.38
C TRP A 262 23.42 -5.88 -30.61
N TRP A 263 24.21 -5.45 -29.61
CA TRP A 263 25.46 -6.10 -29.18
C TRP A 263 25.82 -5.73 -27.73
N GLN A 264 25.70 -6.69 -26.83
CA GLN A 264 26.60 -6.86 -25.70
C GLN A 264 26.57 -8.34 -25.32
N LEU A 265 27.55 -9.10 -25.79
CA LEU A 265 28.20 -10.22 -25.11
C LEU A 265 29.30 -10.78 -26.02
N THR A 266 30.44 -11.10 -25.38
CA THR A 266 31.66 -11.74 -25.89
C THR A 266 32.72 -10.86 -26.58
N GLY A 267 33.49 -10.14 -25.77
CA GLY A 267 34.94 -10.02 -25.99
C GLY A 267 35.64 -11.03 -25.09
N TYR A 268 35.86 -12.25 -25.60
CA TYR A 268 36.72 -13.28 -25.01
C TYR A 268 37.68 -13.69 -26.13
N ASP A 269 38.85 -13.03 -26.19
CA ASP A 269 39.97 -13.51 -27.00
C ASP A 269 40.92 -14.25 -26.07
N GLY A 270 41.03 -15.56 -26.29
CA GLY A 270 42.07 -16.41 -25.72
C GLY A 270 43.17 -16.65 -26.76
N GLU A 271 44.39 -16.66 -26.23
CA GLU A 271 45.68 -17.16 -26.78
C GLU A 271 46.27 -16.48 -28.04
#